data_AF-A0A1V6HAR8-F1
#
_entry.id   AF-A0A1V6HAR8-F1
#
_cell.length_a   1.000
_cell.length_b   1.000
_cell.length_c   1.000
_cell.angle_alpha   90.00
_cell.angle_beta   90.00
_cell.angle_gamma   90.00
#
_symmetry.space_group_name_H-M   'P 1'
#
loop_
_entity.id
_entity.type
_entity.pdbx_description
1 polymer ?
#
loop_
_entity_poly.entity_id
_entity_poly.type
_entity_poly.pdbx_seq_one_letter_code
_entity_poly.pdbx_strand_id
1 'polypeptide(L)' 'MQTKIGKGVWIMPNVVIAPGITIGDEAVVATGSVVTKDVPPRCLVGGVPAKVLKDLSDHHAFKE' A
#
# COMPACT_ATOMS: atom_id res chain seq x y z
N MET A 1 7.36 -7.74 -16.57
CA MET A 1 6.85 -7.83 -15.19
C MET A 1 6.56 -6.43 -14.71
N GLN A 2 5.28 -6.03 -14.69
CA GLN A 2 4.87 -4.65 -14.39
C GLN A 2 4.23 -4.62 -13.00
N THR A 3 4.67 -3.70 -12.15
CA THR A 3 4.01 -3.38 -10.89
C THR A 3 2.89 -2.38 -11.18
N LYS A 4 1.70 -2.63 -10.65
CA LYS A 4 0.52 -1.77 -10.84
C LYS A 4 0.26 -0.98 -9.56
N ILE A 5 0.04 0.31 -9.70
CA ILE A 5 -0.32 1.21 -8.60
C ILE A 5 -1.69 1.78 -8.91
N GLY A 6 -2.63 1.56 -8.00
CA GLY A 6 -4.00 2.07 -8.08
C GLY A 6 -4.09 3.59 -7.97
N LYS A 7 -5.32 4.10 -8.11
CA LYS A 7 -5.61 5.53 -7.96
C LYS A 7 -5.58 5.93 -6.49
N GLY A 8 -5.07 7.13 -6.21
CA GLY A 8 -5.06 7.68 -4.85
C GLY A 8 -4.23 6.88 -3.86
N VAL A 9 -3.25 6.09 -4.30
CA VAL A 9 -2.35 5.34 -3.42
C VAL A 9 -1.34 6.27 -2.75
N TRP A 10 -1.11 6.06 -1.47
CA TRP A 10 -0.15 6.82 -0.67
C TRP A 10 1.06 5.94 -0.35
N ILE A 11 2.19 6.24 -1.01
CA ILE A 11 3.47 5.56 -0.74
C ILE A 11 4.33 6.48 0.12
N MET A 12 4.56 6.07 1.37
CA MET A 12 5.40 6.83 2.29
C MET A 12 6.90 6.68 1.94
N PRO A 13 7.78 7.51 2.54
CA PRO A 13 9.21 7.46 2.23
C PRO A 13 9.84 6.08 2.50
N ASN A 14 10.90 5.76 1.73
CA ASN A 14 11.70 4.55 1.92
C ASN A 14 10.89 3.23 1.84
N VAL A 15 9.97 3.13 0.89
CA VAL A 15 9.22 1.90 0.63
C VAL A 15 9.86 1.14 -0.53
N VAL A 16 9.95 -0.18 -0.39
CA VAL A 16 10.37 -1.10 -1.47
C VAL A 16 9.18 -1.95 -1.89
N ILE A 17 8.89 -1.98 -3.18
CA ILE A 17 7.78 -2.76 -3.77
C ILE A 17 8.36 -3.86 -4.65
N ALA A 18 8.04 -5.11 -4.34
CA ALA A 18 8.46 -6.25 -5.15
C ALA A 18 7.88 -6.16 -6.57
N PRO A 19 8.63 -6.56 -7.60
CA PRO A 19 8.16 -6.46 -8.96
C PRO A 19 6.99 -7.41 -9.25
N GLY A 20 6.02 -6.95 -10.05
CA GLY A 20 4.89 -7.78 -10.50
C GLY A 20 3.68 -7.83 -9.57
N ILE A 21 3.65 -7.00 -8.52
CA ILE A 21 2.52 -6.92 -7.59
C ILE A 21 1.59 -5.75 -7.92
N THR A 22 0.37 -5.81 -7.39
CA THR A 22 -0.65 -4.78 -7.51
C THR A 22 -0.89 -4.11 -6.16
N ILE A 23 -0.83 -2.78 -6.14
CA ILE A 23 -1.28 -1.95 -5.02
C ILE A 23 -2.68 -1.43 -5.34
N GLY A 24 -3.68 -1.86 -4.57
CA GLY A 24 -5.07 -1.47 -4.76
C GLY A 24 -5.31 0.03 -4.53
N ASP A 25 -6.42 0.52 -5.08
CA ASP A 25 -6.81 1.94 -4.98
C ASP A 25 -6.90 2.41 -3.53
N GLU A 26 -6.47 3.65 -3.28
CA GLU A 26 -6.51 4.32 -1.96
C GLU A 26 -5.75 3.56 -0.85
N ALA A 27 -4.88 2.62 -1.21
CA ALA A 27 -4.03 1.94 -0.25
C ALA A 27 -2.94 2.87 0.29
N VAL A 28 -2.54 2.65 1.54
CA VAL A 28 -1.47 3.38 2.22
C VAL A 28 -0.34 2.42 2.55
N VAL A 29 0.87 2.74 2.12
CA VAL A 29 2.07 1.95 2.44
C VAL A 29 2.94 2.75 3.41
N ALA A 30 3.09 2.25 4.64
CA ALA A 30 3.84 2.91 5.70
C ALA A 30 5.34 3.04 5.41
N THR A 31 5.99 4.04 6.01
CA THR A 31 7.43 4.33 5.85
C THR A 31 8.29 3.10 6.14
N GLY A 32 9.31 2.85 5.32
CA GLY A 32 10.25 1.74 5.57
C GLY A 32 9.74 0.35 5.22
N SER A 33 8.56 0.23 4.58
CA SER A 33 7.95 -1.07 4.32
C SER A 33 8.51 -1.78 3.08
N VAL A 34 8.58 -3.11 3.14
CA VAL A 34 8.94 -3.97 2.00
C VAL A 34 7.72 -4.79 1.60
N VAL A 35 7.07 -4.38 0.51
CA VAL A 35 5.84 -4.98 0.01
C VAL A 35 6.17 -6.16 -0.89
N THR A 36 5.87 -7.37 -0.42
CA THR A 36 6.19 -8.63 -1.12
C THR A 36 4.98 -9.36 -1.69
N LYS A 37 3.77 -8.81 -1.49
CA LYS A 37 2.48 -9.38 -1.92
C LYS A 37 1.54 -8.27 -2.36
N ASP A 38 0.51 -8.63 -3.13
CA ASP A 38 -0.55 -7.69 -3.53
C ASP A 38 -1.20 -7.03 -2.31
N VAL A 39 -1.49 -5.74 -2.44
CA VAL A 39 -2.10 -4.93 -1.40
C VAL A 39 -3.56 -4.66 -1.78
N PRO A 40 -4.52 -5.04 -0.92
CA PRO A 40 -5.93 -4.75 -1.15
C PRO A 40 -6.19 -3.23 -1.21
N PRO A 41 -7.23 -2.79 -1.94
CA PRO A 41 -7.64 -1.39 -1.93
C PRO A 41 -8.08 -0.94 -0.53
N ARG A 42 -7.94 0.35 -0.24
CA ARG A 42 -8.34 0.99 1.03
C ARG A 42 -7.80 0.24 2.26
N CYS A 43 -6.52 -0.13 2.24
CA CYS A 43 -5.84 -0.76 3.36
C CYS A 43 -4.56 -0.02 3.71
N LEU A 44 -4.25 0.07 5.00
CA LEU A 44 -2.93 0.45 5.49
C LEU A 44 -2.07 -0.81 5.61
N VAL A 45 -0.96 -0.85 4.88
CA VAL A 45 0.06 -1.90 5.01
C VAL A 45 1.36 -1.35 5.55
N GLY A 46 2.10 -2.16 6.30
CA GLY A 46 3.43 -1.78 6.76
C GLY A 46 4.29 -2.93 7.27
N GLY A 47 5.59 -2.68 7.37
CA GLY A 47 6.60 -3.60 7.90
C GLY A 47 7.47 -4.30 6.85
N VAL A 48 8.36 -5.16 7.32
CA VAL A 48 9.30 -5.95 6.50
C VAL A 48 9.23 -7.43 6.93
N PRO A 49 8.46 -8.30 6.25
CA PRO A 49 7.60 -8.01 5.09
C PRO A 49 6.31 -7.26 5.47
N ALA A 50 5.77 -6.48 4.52
CA ALA A 50 4.57 -5.68 4.75
C ALA A 50 3.33 -6.56 4.99
N LYS A 51 2.55 -6.20 6.00
CA LYS A 51 1.27 -6.83 6.35
C LYS A 51 0.17 -5.77 6.43
N VAL A 52 -1.08 -6.19 6.25
CA VAL A 52 -2.23 -5.32 6.52
C VAL A 52 -2.27 -4.99 8.00
N LEU A 53 -2.19 -3.70 8.32
CA LEU A 53 -2.26 -3.15 9.67
C LEU A 53 -3.67 -2.67 10.00
N LYS A 54 -4.37 -2.11 9.01
CA LYS A 54 -5.72 -1.56 9.19
C LYS A 54 -6.53 -1.59 7.90
N ASP A 55 -7.81 -1.90 8.02
CA ASP A 55 -8.81 -1.68 6.97
C ASP A 55 -9.28 -0.22 7.00
N LEU A 56 -9.22 0.46 5.85
CA LEU A 56 -9.61 1.85 5.66
C LEU A 56 -10.89 1.98 4.83
N SER A 57 -11.66 0.91 4.64
CA SER A 57 -12.90 0.93 3.84
C SER A 57 -13.89 2.01 4.30
N ASP A 58 -13.93 2.29 5.60
CA ASP A 58 -14.81 3.29 6.21
C ASP A 58 -14.15 4.67 6.42
N HIS A 59 -12.85 4.79 6.09
CA HIS A 59 -12.06 5.99 6.33
C HIS A 59 -11.40 6.49 5.04
N HIS A 60 -11.68 7.73 4.64
CA HIS A 60 -10.81 8.42 3.67
C HIS A 60 -9.44 8.60 4.31
N ALA A 61 -8.45 7.86 3.83
CA ALA A 61 -7.13 7.71 4.45
C ALA A 61 -6.45 9.05 4.72
N PHE A 62 -6.71 10.04 3.88
CA PHE A 62 -6.29 11.42 4.05
C PHE A 62 -7.30 12.31 3.30
N LYS A 63 -7.92 13.26 3.99
CA LYS A 63 -8.70 14.34 3.36
C LYS A 63 -7.73 15.45 2.96
N GLU A 64 -7.96 16.04 1.79
CA GLU A 64 -7.25 17.24 1.31
C GLU A 64 -7.34 18.40 2.31
#